data_AF-G4YQP7-F1
#
_entry.id   AF-G4YQP7-F1
#
_cell.length_a   1.000
_cell.length_b   1.000
_cell.length_c   1.000
_cell.angle_alpha   90.00
_cell.angle_beta   90.00
_cell.angle_gamma   90.00
#
_symmetry.space_group_name_H-M   'P 1'
#
loop_
_entity.id
_entity.type
_entity.pdbx_description
1 polymer ?
#
loop_
_entity_poly.entity_id
_entity_poly.type
_entity_poly.pdbx_seq_one_letter_code
_entity_poly.pdbx_strand_id
1 'polypeptide(L)'
;LNEKADAWRQCPGVEYVLCIRVSPKLIVRQYRLDSIVDGQFENPGMQHAPIDDDTFVQFDARRLLGIPRGGVLPAGFNDIVRFNLFNVVN
;
A
#
# COMPACT_ATOMS: atom_id res chain seq x y z
N LEU A 1 14.57 1.01 -1.16
CA LEU A 1 13.10 0.83 -1.24
C LEU A 1 12.64 0.96 -2.68
N ASN A 2 13.01 2.02 -3.39
CA ASN A 2 12.64 2.24 -4.79
C ASN A 2 12.95 1.05 -5.72
N GLU A 3 14.19 0.56 -5.75
CA GLU A 3 14.55 -0.61 -6.60
C GLU A 3 13.72 -1.86 -6.31
N LYS A 4 13.42 -2.13 -5.03
CA LYS A 4 12.58 -3.27 -4.64
C LYS A 4 11.12 -3.04 -5.07
N ALA A 5 10.61 -1.82 -4.91
CA ALA A 5 9.27 -1.48 -5.36
C ALA A 5 9.15 -1.61 -6.88
N ASP A 6 10.17 -1.16 -7.63
CA ASP A 6 10.26 -1.32 -9.08
C ASP A 6 10.31 -2.78 -9.51
N ALA A 7 10.97 -3.66 -8.75
CA ALA A 7 10.92 -5.09 -9.01
C ALA A 7 9.50 -5.65 -8.80
N TRP A 8 8.85 -5.29 -7.69
CA TRP A 8 7.50 -5.77 -7.36
C TRP A 8 6.43 -5.30 -8.36
N ARG A 9 6.53 -4.08 -8.90
CA ARG A 9 5.53 -3.62 -9.90
C ARG A 9 5.57 -4.40 -11.21
N GLN A 10 6.66 -5.12 -11.51
CA GLN A 10 6.76 -5.97 -12.68
C GLN A 10 6.09 -7.34 -12.47
N CYS A 11 5.72 -7.69 -11.23
CA CYS A 11 5.05 -8.94 -10.95
C CYS A 11 3.56 -8.85 -11.37
N PRO A 12 3.08 -9.76 -12.25
CA PRO A 12 1.67 -9.78 -12.66
C PRO A 12 0.73 -9.93 -11.46
N GLY A 13 -0.34 -9.14 -11.44
CA GLY A 13 -1.35 -9.17 -10.37
C GLY A 13 -1.01 -8.35 -9.12
N VAL A 14 0.18 -7.73 -9.05
CA VAL A 14 0.51 -6.79 -7.97
C VAL A 14 -0.17 -5.45 -8.25
N GLU A 15 -1.16 -5.12 -7.44
CA GLU A 15 -1.91 -3.86 -7.52
C GLU A 15 -1.36 -2.77 -6.59
N TYR A 16 -0.64 -3.18 -5.53
CA TYR A 16 -0.09 -2.27 -4.52
C TYR A 16 1.29 -2.71 -4.05
N VAL A 17 2.16 -1.74 -3.75
CA VAL A 17 3.41 -1.96 -3.03
C VAL A 17 3.45 -1.04 -1.81
N LEU A 18 3.38 -1.63 -0.62
CA LEU A 18 3.57 -0.93 0.64
C LEU A 18 5.04 -1.02 1.07
N CYS A 19 5.78 0.08 0.93
CA CYS A 19 7.13 0.22 1.43
C CYS A 19 7.11 0.74 2.86
N ILE A 20 7.77 0.03 3.79
CA ILE A 20 7.92 0.46 5.19
C ILE A 20 9.42 0.54 5.49
N ARG A 21 9.86 1.67 6.06
CA ARG A 21 11.21 1.89 6.54
C ARG A 21 11.19 2.09 8.05
N VAL A 22 11.81 1.16 8.77
CA VAL A 22 11.99 1.25 10.22
C VAL A 22 13.47 1.15 10.54
N SER A 23 13.99 2.08 11.35
CA SER A 23 15.37 2.00 11.86
C SER A 23 15.46 1.06 13.08
N PRO A 24 16.63 0.47 13.40
CA PRO A 24 16.78 -0.46 14.52
C PRO A 24 16.35 0.07 15.89
N LYS A 25 16.36 1.40 16.09
CA LYS A 25 15.93 2.06 17.34
C LYS A 25 14.56 2.75 17.22
N LEU A 26 13.79 2.44 16.17
CA LEU A 26 12.50 3.06 15.86
C LEU A 26 12.50 4.60 15.70
N ILE A 27 13.68 5.22 15.61
CA ILE A 27 13.85 6.67 15.43
C ILE A 27 13.26 7.11 14.09
N VAL A 28 13.50 6.32 13.03
CA VAL A 28 12.85 6.49 11.73
C VAL A 28 11.76 5.45 11.59
N ARG A 29 10.53 5.93 11.38
CA ARG A 29 9.37 5.15 10.95
C ARG A 29 8.71 5.91 9.80
N GLN A 30 8.81 5.37 8.60
CA GLN A 30 8.27 5.99 7.41
C GLN A 30 7.63 4.94 6.51
N TYR A 31 6.66 5.35 5.71
CA TYR A 31 5.99 4.48 4.75
C TYR A 31 5.76 5.18 3.42
N ARG A 32 5.51 4.39 2.38
CA ARG A 32 4.98 4.84 1.10
C ARG A 32 4.09 3.73 0.54
N LEU A 33 2.88 4.07 0.11
CA LEU A 33 1.98 3.13 -0.56
C LEU A 33 1.87 3.51 -2.03
N ASP A 34 2.38 2.66 -2.91
CA ASP A 34 2.28 2.84 -4.35
C ASP A 34 1.12 2.00 -4.91
N SER A 35 0.20 2.62 -5.66
CA SER A 35 -0.76 1.94 -6.54
C SER A 35 -0.10 1.62 -7.89
N ILE A 36 -0.42 0.47 -8.47
CA ILE A 36 0.05 0.07 -9.81
C ILE A 36 -1.11 -0.04 -10.79
N VAL A 37 -1.00 0.62 -11.95
CA VAL A 37 -1.96 0.53 -13.05
C VAL A 37 -1.16 0.26 -14.33
N ASP A 38 -1.54 -0.78 -15.07
CA ASP A 38 -0.86 -1.20 -16.31
C ASP A 38 0.66 -1.37 -16.12
N GLY A 39 1.07 -1.92 -14.97
CA GLY A 39 2.47 -2.16 -14.60
C GLY A 39 3.26 -0.89 -14.23
N GLN A 40 2.63 0.29 -14.18
CA GLN A 40 3.25 1.55 -13.78
C GLN A 40 2.75 2.03 -12.43
N PHE A 41 3.59 2.73 -11.69
CA PHE A 41 3.13 3.45 -10.50
C PHE A 41 2.18 4.58 -10.91
N GLU A 42 1.03 4.65 -10.26
CA GLU A 42 0.04 5.70 -10.48
C GLU A 42 0.58 7.08 -10.07
N ASN A 43 1.47 7.12 -9.07
CA ASN A 43 2.21 8.31 -8.67
C ASN A 43 3.72 8.01 -8.50
N PRO A 44 4.51 8.07 -9.59
CA PRO A 44 5.93 7.68 -9.57
C PRO A 44 6.83 8.63 -8.74
N GLY A 45 6.32 9.79 -8.32
CA GLY A 45 7.02 10.76 -7.48
C GLY A 45 6.64 10.73 -6.00
N MET A 46 5.85 9.74 -5.56
CA MET A 46 5.35 9.70 -4.19
C MET A 46 6.51 9.62 -3.18
N GLN A 47 6.51 10.55 -2.23
CA GLN A 47 7.51 10.59 -1.16
C GLN A 47 7.10 9.70 0.02
N HIS A 48 8.08 9.34 0.84
CA HIS A 48 7.79 8.62 2.08
C HIS A 48 7.19 9.59 3.11
N ALA A 49 6.10 9.18 3.75
CA ALA A 49 5.48 9.88 4.85
C ALA A 49 5.94 9.29 6.19
N PRO A 50 6.00 10.08 7.28
CA PRO A 50 6.21 9.56 8.63
C PRO A 50 5.07 8.62 9.04
N ILE A 51 5.37 7.68 9.94
CA ILE A 51 4.35 6.86 10.63
C ILE A 51 4.20 7.41 12.05
N ASP A 52 3.00 7.87 12.35
CA ASP A 52 2.51 8.34 13.65
C ASP A 52 1.27 7.55 14.10
N ASP A 53 0.75 7.85 15.29
CA ASP A 53 -0.31 7.10 15.98
C ASP A 53 -1.61 6.96 15.15
N ASP A 54 -1.85 7.86 14.18
CA ASP A 54 -3.04 7.91 13.32
C ASP A 54 -2.73 7.62 11.85
N THR A 55 -1.63 6.92 11.56
CA THR A 55 -1.26 6.57 10.19
C THR A 55 -2.10 5.40 9.67
N PHE A 56 -3.24 5.72 9.05
CA PHE A 56 -4.10 4.76 8.36
C PHE A 56 -3.73 4.60 6.88
N VAL A 57 -3.41 3.37 6.48
CA VAL A 57 -3.23 3.00 5.07
C VAL A 57 -4.55 2.48 4.54
N GLN A 58 -4.89 2.88 3.30
CA GLN A 58 -6.18 2.57 2.67
C GLN A 58 -5.97 1.85 1.35
N PHE A 59 -6.81 0.85 1.11
CA PHE A 59 -6.79 0.06 -0.12
C PHE A 59 -8.19 -0.04 -0.68
N ASP A 60 -8.30 -0.05 -2.00
CA ASP A 60 -9.53 -0.45 -2.68
C ASP A 60 -9.71 -1.97 -2.52
N ALA A 61 -10.86 -2.39 -1.98
CA ALA A 61 -11.12 -3.78 -1.69
C ALA A 61 -11.22 -4.64 -2.96
N ARG A 62 -11.70 -4.10 -4.08
CA ARG A 62 -11.78 -4.83 -5.35
C ARG A 62 -10.39 -5.16 -5.83
N ARG A 63 -9.48 -4.18 -5.78
CA ARG A 63 -8.07 -4.37 -6.15
C ARG A 63 -7.38 -5.39 -5.25
N LEU A 64 -7.61 -5.34 -3.93
CA LEU A 64 -7.06 -6.35 -3.01
C LEU A 64 -7.55 -7.77 -3.30
N LEU A 65 -8.80 -7.91 -3.72
CA LEU A 65 -9.42 -9.20 -4.01
C LEU A 65 -9.23 -9.66 -5.47
N GLY A 66 -8.49 -8.90 -6.29
CA GLY A 66 -8.34 -9.19 -7.72
C GLY A 66 -9.64 -9.08 -8.52
N ILE A 67 -10.63 -8.35 -8.00
CA ILE A 67 -11.92 -8.11 -8.64
C ILE A 67 -11.74 -6.95 -9.65
N PRO A 68 -12.22 -7.10 -10.90
CA PRO A 68 -12.18 -6.01 -11.87
C PRO A 68 -12.85 -4.72 -11.36
N ARG A 69 -12.39 -3.57 -11.86
CA ARG A 69 -13.00 -2.27 -11.53
C ARG A 69 -14.51 -2.30 -11.83
N GLY A 70 -15.31 -1.86 -10.86
CA GLY A 70 -16.78 -1.91 -10.93
C GLY A 70 -17.40 -3.28 -10.64
N GLY A 71 -16.60 -4.32 -10.40
CA GLY A 71 -17.09 -5.63 -9.98
C GLY A 71 -17.79 -5.59 -8.62
N VAL A 72 -18.69 -6.55 -8.39
CA VAL A 72 -19.45 -6.64 -7.14
C VAL A 72 -18.55 -7.18 -6.04
N LEU A 73 -18.48 -6.49 -4.91
CA LEU A 73 -17.78 -6.97 -3.73
C LEU A 73 -18.59 -8.08 -3.04
N PRO A 74 -17.92 -9.03 -2.37
CA PRO A 74 -18.61 -10.00 -1.52
C PRO A 74 -19.49 -9.30 -0.46
N ALA A 75 -20.63 -9.91 -0.15
CA ALA A 75 -21.53 -9.37 0.86
C ALA A 75 -20.80 -9.20 2.21
N GLY A 76 -20.95 -8.02 2.82
CA GLY A 76 -20.29 -7.68 4.09
C GLY A 76 -18.83 -7.20 3.96
N PHE A 77 -18.27 -7.13 2.75
CA PHE A 77 -16.95 -6.54 2.53
C PHE A 77 -17.05 -5.01 2.35
N ASN A 78 -16.12 -4.27 2.96
CA ASN A 78 -16.06 -2.80 2.80
C ASN A 78 -15.51 -2.43 1.43
N ASP A 79 -15.92 -1.29 0.88
CA ASP A 79 -15.31 -0.75 -0.36
C ASP A 79 -13.84 -0.35 -0.15
N ILE A 80 -13.53 0.18 1.04
CA ILE A 80 -12.18 0.59 1.44
C ILE A 80 -11.75 -0.26 2.62
N VAL A 81 -10.61 -0.96 2.47
CA VAL A 81 -9.94 -1.63 3.57
C VAL A 81 -8.94 -0.67 4.19
N ARG A 82 -9.07 -0.43 5.49
CA ARG A 82 -8.17 0.46 6.25
C ARG A 82 -7.52 -0.32 7.38
N PHE A 83 -6.24 -0.08 7.61
CA PHE A 83 -5.58 -0.52 8.83
C PHE A 83 -4.61 0.54 9.33
N ASN A 84 -4.43 0.60 10.66
CA ASN A 84 -3.49 1.51 11.29
C ASN A 84 -2.08 0.89 11.21
N LEU A 85 -1.19 1.55 10.48
CA LEU A 85 0.18 1.08 10.27
C LEU A 85 1.03 1.21 11.53
N PHE A 86 0.73 2.17 12.41
CA PHE A 86 1.41 2.34 13.68
C PHE A 86 1.36 1.07 14.52
N ASN A 87 0.18 0.46 14.63
CA ASN A 87 -0.03 -0.77 15.40
C ASN A 87 0.78 -1.98 14.87
N VAL A 88 1.30 -1.91 13.65
CA VAL A 88 2.09 -2.99 13.02
C VAL A 88 3.59 -2.81 13.27
N VAL A 89 4.05 -1.56 13.42
CA VAL A 89 5.49 -1.22 13.48
C VAL A 89 5.96 -0.79 14.87
N ASN A 90 5.07 -0.87 15.86
CA ASN A 90 5.33 -0.48 17.25
C ASN A 90 5.58 -1.69 18.14
#